data_AF-A0A967MTZ2-F1
#
_entry.id   AF-A0A967MTZ2-F1
#
_cell.length_a   1.000
_cell.length_b   1.000
_cell.length_c   1.000
_cell.angle_alpha   90.00
_cell.angle_beta   90.00
_cell.angle_gamma   90.00
#
_symmetry.space_group_name_H-M   'P 1'
#
loop_
_entity.id
_entity.type
_entity.pdbx_description
1 polymer ?
#
loop_
_entity_poly.entity_id
_entity_poly.type
_entity_poly.pdbx_seq_one_letter_code
_entity_poly.pdbx_strand_id
1 'polypeptide(L)' 'CREVARASRASPAILTGRTGLAELTALLARVTALVVNDSGPAHVAAAVGTPVVTVFGPTAPAYGYTPVGV' A
#
# COMPACT_ATOMS: atom_id res chain seq x y z
N CYS A 1 9.32 9.04 -3.01
CA CYS A 1 10.10 7.93 -2.43
C CYS A 1 11.47 8.33 -1.90
N ARG A 2 12.39 8.86 -2.73
CA ARG A 2 13.75 9.24 -2.25
C ARG A 2 13.72 10.33 -1.18
N GLU A 3 12.86 11.33 -1.36
CA GLU A 3 12.63 12.39 -0.37
C GLU A 3 12.12 11.83 0.97
N VAL A 4 11.06 11.02 0.93
CA VAL A 4 10.52 10.31 2.11
C VAL A 4 11.60 9.46 2.79
N ALA A 5 12.42 8.75 2.01
CA ALA A 5 13.52 7.95 2.57
C ALA A 5 14.57 8.81 3.30
N ARG A 6 14.89 10.00 2.77
CA ARG A 6 15.81 10.96 3.44
C ARG A 6 15.23 11.55 4.72
N ALA A 7 13.91 11.71 4.79
CA ALA A 7 13.22 12.21 5.98
C ALA A 7 12.98 11.11 7.04
N SER A 8 13.13 9.83 6.69
CA SER A 8 12.97 8.71 7.61
C SER A 8 14.17 8.60 8.56
N ARG A 9 13.91 8.19 9.80
CA ARG A 9 14.95 7.82 10.78
C ARG A 9 15.47 6.38 10.61
N ALA A 10 14.83 5.60 9.74
CA ALA A 10 15.21 4.22 9.41
C ALA A 10 15.91 4.14 8.05
N SER A 11 16.36 2.95 7.66
CA SER A 11 16.90 2.67 6.33
C SER A 11 15.87 1.90 5.47
N PRO A 12 14.95 2.59 4.77
CA PRO A 12 13.90 1.93 4.01
C PRO A 12 14.42 1.35 2.69
N ALA A 13 13.89 0.19 2.30
CA ALA A 13 14.06 -0.33 0.96
C ALA A 13 13.20 0.47 -0.05
N ILE A 14 13.80 0.95 -1.14
CA ILE A 14 13.08 1.63 -2.23
C ILE A 14 12.83 0.63 -3.36
N LEU A 15 11.59 0.16 -3.48
CA LEU A 15 11.16 -0.82 -4.48
C LEU A 15 10.31 -0.23 -5.62
N THR A 16 10.14 1.10 -5.65
CA THR A 16 9.37 1.81 -6.69
C THR A 16 9.94 1.52 -8.08
N GLY A 17 9.11 1.03 -8.99
CA GLY A 17 9.52 0.67 -10.35
C GLY A 17 10.42 -0.57 -10.43
N ARG A 18 10.56 -1.34 -9.34
CA ARG A 18 11.41 -2.55 -9.26
C ARG A 18 10.63 -3.84 -9.06
N THR A 19 9.31 -3.78 -9.11
CA THR A 19 8.42 -4.92 -8.88
C THR A 19 7.37 -4.99 -9.99
N GLY A 20 7.09 -6.21 -10.45
CA GLY A 20 5.87 -6.51 -11.19
C GLY A 20 4.69 -6.78 -10.25
N LEU A 21 3.49 -7.00 -10.81
CA LEU A 21 2.29 -7.27 -10.01
C LEU A 21 2.44 -8.49 -9.10
N ALA A 22 2.97 -9.61 -9.61
CA ALA A 22 3.14 -10.83 -8.82
C ALA A 22 4.12 -10.62 -7.64
N GLU A 23 5.23 -9.92 -7.87
CA GLU A 23 6.21 -9.61 -6.83
C GLU A 23 5.65 -8.63 -5.79
N LEU A 24 4.91 -7.61 -6.22
CA LEU A 24 4.21 -6.70 -5.32
C LEU A 24 3.22 -7.46 -4.42
N THR A 25 2.40 -8.35 -5.00
CA THR A 25 1.46 -9.17 -4.24
C THR A 25 2.19 -10.04 -3.21
N ALA A 26 3.27 -10.70 -3.61
CA ALA A 26 4.08 -11.53 -2.70
C ALA A 26 4.75 -10.71 -1.58
N LEU A 27 5.17 -9.48 -1.87
CA LEU A 27 5.71 -8.56 -0.86
C LEU A 27 4.62 -8.12 0.12
N LEU A 28 3.46 -7.72 -0.38
CA LEU A 28 2.33 -7.29 0.45
C LEU A 28 1.90 -8.40 1.40
N ALA A 29 1.79 -9.63 0.95
CA ALA A 29 1.47 -10.79 1.78
C ALA A 29 2.46 -11.04 2.95
N ARG A 30 3.63 -10.38 2.95
CA ARG A 30 4.67 -10.54 3.98
C ARG A 30 4.85 -9.33 4.88
N VAL A 31 4.23 -8.19 4.58
CA VAL A 31 4.35 -7.01 5.46
C VAL A 31 3.36 -7.11 6.62
N THR A 32 3.70 -6.50 7.76
CA THR A 32 2.83 -6.47 8.94
C THR A 32 1.59 -5.59 8.73
N ALA A 33 1.73 -4.51 7.95
CA ALA A 33 0.65 -3.63 7.55
C ALA A 33 1.08 -2.80 6.33
N LEU A 34 0.11 -2.30 5.57
CA LEU A 34 0.30 -1.35 4.47
C LEU A 34 -0.30 0.01 4.84
N VAL A 35 0.48 1.08 4.70
CA VAL A 35 -0.02 2.46 4.69
C VAL A 35 0.07 2.98 3.25
N VAL A 36 -1.05 3.41 2.69
CA VAL A 36 -1.14 3.76 1.26
C VAL A 36 -2.20 4.83 1.03
N ASN A 37 -2.12 5.56 -0.08
CA ASN A 37 -3.25 6.38 -0.56
C ASN A 37 -4.37 5.50 -1.15
N ASP A 38 -5.48 6.11 -1.56
CA ASP A 38 -6.59 5.45 -2.26
C ASP A 38 -6.18 4.98 -3.68
N SER A 39 -5.44 3.87 -3.74
CA SER A 39 -4.93 3.31 -4.99
C SER A 39 -4.91 1.77 -5.02
N GLY A 40 -4.69 1.20 -6.21
CA GLY A 40 -4.71 -0.25 -6.49
C GLY A 40 -4.00 -1.16 -5.45
N PRO A 41 -2.79 -0.83 -4.97
CA PRO A 41 -2.11 -1.64 -3.95
C PRO A 41 -2.90 -1.86 -2.66
N ALA A 42 -3.81 -0.95 -2.29
CA ALA A 42 -4.70 -1.12 -1.14
C ALA A 42 -5.61 -2.35 -1.30
N HIS A 43 -6.16 -2.56 -2.49
CA HIS A 43 -7.01 -3.72 -2.80
C HIS A 43 -6.21 -5.01 -2.86
N VAL A 44 -5.00 -4.98 -3.43
CA VAL A 44 -4.12 -6.15 -3.49
C VAL A 44 -3.72 -6.61 -2.08
N ALA A 45 -3.35 -5.67 -1.21
CA ALA A 45 -3.01 -5.94 0.18
C ALA A 45 -4.19 -6.56 0.95
N ALA A 46 -5.40 -5.99 0.81
CA ALA A 46 -6.61 -6.54 1.39
C ALA A 46 -6.90 -7.97 0.91
N ALA A 47 -6.74 -8.23 -0.40
CA ALA A 47 -6.97 -9.55 -0.98
C ALA A 47 -6.00 -10.63 -0.46
N VAL A 48 -4.80 -10.25 -0.01
CA VAL A 48 -3.83 -11.18 0.60
C VAL A 48 -3.83 -11.12 2.13
N GLY A 49 -4.85 -10.51 2.74
CA GLY A 49 -5.03 -10.48 4.20
C GLY A 49 -4.08 -9.55 4.96
N THR A 50 -3.42 -8.62 4.27
CA THR A 50 -2.55 -7.62 4.90
C THR A 50 -3.38 -6.48 5.49
N PRO A 51 -3.22 -6.11 6.76
CA PRO A 51 -3.91 -4.95 7.34
C PRO A 51 -3.59 -3.66 6.55
N VAL A 52 -4.61 -2.89 6.17
CA VAL A 52 -4.45 -1.68 5.34
C VAL A 52 -4.94 -0.43 6.07
N VAL A 53 -4.12 0.60 6.05
CA VAL A 53 -4.50 1.98 6.39
C VAL A 53 -4.46 2.81 5.11
N THR A 54 -5.64 3.21 4.63
CA THR A 54 -5.77 4.03 3.43
C THR A 54 -6.01 5.49 3.77
N VAL A 55 -5.16 6.38 3.25
CA VAL A 55 -5.34 7.83 3.35
C VAL A 55 -6.14 8.30 2.14
N PHE A 56 -7.41 8.64 2.37
CA PHE A 56 -8.28 9.22 1.34
C PHE A 56 -8.10 10.73 1.24
N GLY A 57 -8.05 11.24 0.01
CA GLY A 57 -8.08 12.67 -0.29
C GLY A 57 -9.52 13.20 -0.45
N PRO A 58 -9.84 13.89 -1.56
CA PRO A 58 -11.21 14.39 -1.80
C PRO A 58 -12.19 13.27 -2.21
N THR A 59 -11.69 12.07 -2.52
CA THR A 59 -12.51 10.91 -2.87
C THR A 59 -13.32 10.46 -1.66
N ALA A 60 -14.65 10.44 -1.79
CA ALA A 60 -15.53 10.00 -0.73
C ALA A 60 -15.57 8.45 -0.65
N PRO A 61 -15.39 7.85 0.54
CA PRO A 61 -15.56 6.41 0.72
C PRO A 61 -16.93 5.88 0.25
N ALA A 62 -17.96 6.73 0.31
CA ALA A 62 -19.32 6.42 -0.10
C ALA A 62 -19.46 5.99 -1.58
N TYR A 63 -18.46 6.25 -2.42
CA TYR A 63 -18.46 5.77 -3.80
C TYR A 63 -18.14 4.27 -3.95
N GLY A 64 -17.79 3.58 -2.86
CA GLY A 64 -17.63 2.12 -2.85
C GLY A 64 -16.28 1.61 -3.36
N TYR A 65 -15.28 2.48 -3.44
CA TYR A 65 -13.91 2.11 -3.85
C TYR A 65 -13.00 1.73 -2.67
N THR A 66 -13.54 1.55 -1.47
CA THR A 66 -12.75 1.11 -0.32
C THR A 66 -12.24 -0.32 -0.53
N PRO A 67 -11.03 -0.68 -0.04
CA PRO A 67 -10.56 -2.06 -0.07
C PRO A 67 -11.59 -3.00 0.58
N VAL A 68 -11.86 -4.13 -0.07
CA VAL A 68 -12.85 -5.10 0.39
C VAL A 68 -12.17 -6.16 1.26
N GLY A 69 -12.83 -6.58 2.34
CA GLY A 69 -12.32 -7.63 3.23
C GLY A 69 -11.33 -7.17 4.30
N VAL A 70 -11.18 -5.85 4.49
CA VAL A 70 -10.54 -5.24 5.68
C VAL A 70 -11.58 -4.92 6.75
#